data_AF-A0A522R6B6-F1
#
_entry.id   AF-A0A522R6B6-F1
#
_cell.length_a   1.000
_cell.length_b   1.000
_cell.length_c   1.000
_cell.angle_alpha   90.00
_cell.angle_beta   90.00
_cell.angle_gamma   90.00
#
_symmetry.space_group_name_H-M   'P 1'
#
loop_
_entity.id
_entity.type
_entity.pdbx_description
1 polymer ?
#
loop_
_entity_poly.entity_id
_entity_poly.type
_entity_poly.pdbx_seq_one_letter_code
_entity_poly.pdbx_strand_id
1 'polypeptide(L)' 'YSKSHIPQVIRYIQNQEEHHKKITFIDEYIKFLESFGIDYRREYIFKEPE' A
#
# COMPACT_ATOMS: atom_id res chain seq x y z
N TYR A 1 -9.26 15.53 -2.25
CA TYR A 1 -8.36 15.56 -1.09
C TYR A 1 -8.49 16.89 -0.37
N SER A 2 -8.94 16.88 0.89
CA SER A 2 -9.02 18.10 1.71
C SER A 2 -7.64 18.46 2.25
N LYS A 3 -7.38 19.74 2.51
CA LYS A 3 -6.15 20.20 3.17
C LYS A 3 -5.93 19.53 4.54
N SER A 4 -7.00 19.06 5.18
CA SER A 4 -6.93 18.32 6.46
C SER A 4 -6.23 16.97 6.37
N HIS A 5 -6.11 16.36 5.19
CA HIS A 5 -5.41 15.08 5.03
C HIS A 5 -3.90 15.24 4.82
N ILE A 6 -3.42 16.45 4.52
CA ILE A 6 -2.01 16.71 4.23
C ILE A 6 -1.08 16.22 5.36
N PRO A 7 -1.33 16.53 6.64
CA PRO A 7 -0.44 16.08 7.72
C PRO A 7 -0.39 14.55 7.86
N GLN A 8 -1.53 13.88 7.60
CA GLN A 8 -1.60 12.43 7.66
C GLN A 8 -0.80 11.77 6.53
N VAL A 9 -0.91 12.32 5.31
CA VAL A 9 -0.14 11.83 4.15
C VAL A 9 1.36 12.03 4.36
N ILE A 10 1.78 13.20 4.87
CA ILE A 10 3.20 13.45 5.19
C ILE A 10 3.71 12.42 6.19
N ARG A 11 2.98 12.19 7.28
CA ARG A 11 3.36 11.20 8.30
C ARG A 11 3.38 9.78 7.72
N TYR A 12 2.43 9.42 6.85
CA TYR A 12 2.43 8.13 6.18
C TYR A 12 3.72 7.92 5.37
N ILE A 13 4.08 8.90 4.52
CA ILE A 13 5.28 8.84 3.68
C ILE A 13 6.55 8.74 4.52
N GLN A 14 6.66 9.54 5.58
CA GLN A 14 7.84 9.55 6.47
C GLN A 14 8.09 8.20 7.16
N ASN A 15 7.03 7.44 7.43
CA ASN A 15 7.14 6.14 8.11
C ASN A 15 7.17 4.95 7.14
N GLN A 16 7.07 5.16 5.82
CA GLN A 16 7.02 4.05 4.86
C GLN A 16 8.30 3.21 4.88
N GLU A 17 9.49 3.79 5.05
CA GLU A 17 10.72 2.99 5.08
C GLU A 17 10.69 1.95 6.22
N GLU A 18 10.36 2.37 7.44
CA GLU A 18 10.24 1.49 8.60
C GLU A 18 9.09 0.48 8.44
N HIS A 19 7.99 0.90 7.81
CA HIS A 19 6.87 0.01 7.52
C HIS A 19 7.27 -1.10 6.55
N HIS A 20 7.95 -0.73 5.46
CA HIS A 20 8.35 -1.65 4.40
C HIS A 20 9.46 -2.62 4.80
N LYS A 21 10.12 -2.40 5.95
CA LYS A 21 10.98 -3.40 6.59
C LYS A 21 10.21 -4.62 7.14
N LYS A 22 8.90 -4.48 7.37
CA LYS A 22 8.04 -5.52 7.98
C LYS A 22 6.97 -6.05 7.03
N ILE A 23 6.53 -5.23 6.08
CA ILE A 23 5.45 -5.57 5.14
C ILE A 23 5.90 -5.20 3.74
N THR A 24 5.83 -6.14 2.80
CA THR A 24 6.23 -5.83 1.42
C THR A 24 5.17 -4.96 0.75
N PHE A 25 5.57 -4.26 -0.32
CA PHE A 25 4.61 -3.51 -1.14
C PHE A 25 3.49 -4.40 -1.69
N ILE A 26 3.82 -5.64 -2.07
CA ILE A 26 2.84 -6.60 -2.58
C ILE A 26 1.85 -7.03 -1.51
N ASP A 27 2.32 -7.26 -0.27
CA ASP A 27 1.44 -7.59 0.85
C ASP A 27 0.45 -6.47 1.16
N GLU A 28 0.91 -5.21 1.16
CA GLU A 28 0.01 -4.06 1.32
C GLU A 28 -0.98 -3.94 0.17
N TYR A 29 -0.52 -4.14 -1.07
CA TYR A 29 -1.38 -4.07 -2.24
C TYR A 29 -2.52 -5.09 -2.19
N ILE A 30 -2.20 -6.34 -1.84
CA ILE A 30 -3.21 -7.40 -1.64
C ILE A 30 -4.19 -7.02 -0.54
N LYS A 31 -3.70 -6.55 0.61
CA LYS A 31 -4.57 -6.10 1.72
C LYS A 31 -5.51 -4.98 1.31
N PHE A 32 -5.06 -4.05 0.47
CA PHE A 32 -5.96 -3.01 -0.07
C PHE A 32 -7.05 -3.62 -0.93
N LEU A 33 -6.72 -4.52 -1.87
CA LEU A 33 -7.72 -5.19 -2.71
C LEU A 33 -8.78 -5.91 -1.87
N GLU A 34 -8.34 -6.68 -0.87
CA GLU A 34 -9.23 -7.38 0.06
C GLU A 34 -10.09 -6.40 0.89
N SER A 35 -9.50 -5.33 1.43
CA SER A 35 -10.20 -4.34 2.26
C SER A 35 -11.28 -3.57 1.49
N PHE A 36 -11.07 -3.37 0.18
CA PHE A 36 -12.03 -2.74 -0.70
C PHE A 36 -12.96 -3.75 -1.41
N GLY A 37 -12.81 -5.05 -1.15
CA GLY A 37 -13.62 -6.11 -1.77
C GLY A 37 -13.43 -6.20 -3.29
N ILE A 38 -12.25 -5.86 -3.77
CA ILE A 38 -11.92 -5.90 -5.21
C ILE A 38 -11.49 -7.33 -5.54
N ASP A 39 -12.23 -7.99 -6.43
CA ASP A 39 -11.82 -9.29 -6.96
C ASP A 39 -10.55 -9.15 -7.80
N TYR A 40 -9.57 -10.01 -7.53
CA TYR A 40 -8.32 -10.04 -8.25
C TYR A 40 -7.86 -11.48 -8.49
N ARG A 41 -7.11 -11.67 -9.56
CA ARG A 41 -6.43 -12.92 -9.88
C ARG A 41 -4.97 -12.80 -9.51
N ARG A 42 -4.45 -13.75 -8.71
CA ARG A 42 -3.07 -13.71 -8.18
C ARG A 42 -2.03 -13.66 -9.29
N GLU A 43 -2.33 -14.27 -10.44
CA GLU A 43 -1.44 -14.29 -11.61
C GLU A 43 -1.17 -12.90 -12.21
N TYR A 44 -2.03 -11.93 -11.91
CA TYR A 44 -1.96 -10.55 -12.42
C TYR A 44 -1.56 -9.54 -11.34
N ILE A 45 -1.23 -10.00 -10.13
CA ILE A 45 -0.64 -9.12 -9.12
C ILE A 45 0.72 -8.64 -9.62
N PHE A 46 0.98 -7.36 -9.40
CA PHE A 46 2.24 -6.72 -9.77
C PHE A 46 3.42 -7.54 -9.24
N LYS A 47 4.43 -7.76 -10.09
CA LYS A 47 5.67 -8.43 -9.69
C LYS A 47 6.72 -7.36 -9.49
N GLU A 48 7.54 -7.50 -8.46
CA GLU A 48 8.65 -6.57 -8.25
C GLU A 48 9.52 -6.54 -9.51
N PRO A 49 9.93 -5.35 -9.98
CA PRO A 49 10.86 -5.26 -11.10
C PRO A 49 12.20 -5.91 -10.71
N GLU A 50 12.77 -6.70 -11.62
CA GLU A 50 14.11 -7.28 -11.48
C GLU A 50 15.21 -6.21 -11.45
#